data_AF-A0A433XH83-F1
#
_entry.id   AF-A0A433XH83-F1
#
_cell.length_a   1.000
_cell.length_b   1.000
_cell.length_c   1.000
_cell.angle_alpha   90.00
_cell.angle_beta   90.00
_cell.angle_gamma   90.00
#
_symmetry.space_group_name_H-M   'P 1'
#
loop_
_entity.id
_entity.type
_entity.pdbx_description
1 polymer ?
#
loop_
_entity_poly.entity_id
_entity_poly.type
_entity_poly.pdbx_seq_one_letter_code
_entity_poly.pdbx_strand_id
1 'polypeptide(L)'
;MEHRRRTSELGGAKATSGRGGASGRLGEPVQQTAVKPNPVRKAENKGPRIRREKLTVSFMIGRYCSGHHDRASRIHDCDNGRRTIRLCRECYVLHEYAMKRLSLCQFGEEKSTCVECPVHCYKPKQRLQIKEVMRYSGPRMLMSHPVLAIWHLLDQRGDKHKHPAS
;
A
#
# COMPACT_ATOMS: atom_id res chain seq x y z
N MET A 1 -28.18 56.19 -28.64
CA MET A 1 -28.90 57.18 -27.81
C MET A 1 -30.33 56.69 -27.67
N GLU A 2 -30.72 56.21 -26.50
CA GLU A 2 -32.11 55.98 -26.01
C GLU A 2 -31.95 55.23 -24.68
N HIS A 3 -31.82 55.90 -23.53
CA HIS A 3 -32.87 56.45 -22.67
C HIS A 3 -34.03 55.51 -22.34
N ARG A 4 -34.24 55.36 -21.00
CA ARG A 4 -35.41 54.86 -20.24
C ARG A 4 -35.27 53.42 -19.73
N ARG A 5 -35.60 53.08 -18.48
CA ARG A 5 -36.30 53.80 -17.39
C ARG A 5 -36.04 53.09 -16.05
N ARG A 6 -36.00 53.88 -14.97
CA ARG A 6 -36.14 53.49 -13.57
C ARG A 6 -37.54 52.95 -13.29
N THR A 7 -37.65 51.97 -12.38
CA THR A 7 -38.60 51.91 -11.25
C THR A 7 -38.01 50.94 -10.23
N SER A 8 -37.49 51.32 -9.06
CA SER A 8 -38.18 51.76 -7.83
C SER A 8 -39.25 50.77 -7.34
N GLU A 9 -38.90 49.94 -6.35
CA GLU A 9 -39.82 49.60 -5.24
C GLU A 9 -39.04 49.50 -3.93
N LEU A 10 -39.54 50.28 -2.98
CA LEU A 10 -39.12 50.44 -1.60
C LEU A 10 -40.13 49.70 -0.71
N GLY A 11 -39.64 49.06 0.35
CA GLY A 11 -40.43 48.63 1.50
C GLY A 11 -39.64 47.62 2.30
N GLY A 12 -39.09 47.89 3.49
CA GLY A 12 -39.34 48.92 4.47
C GLY A 12 -39.59 48.23 5.80
N ALA A 13 -38.69 48.34 6.78
CA ALA A 13 -38.99 48.18 8.20
C ALA A 13 -37.79 48.62 9.06
N LYS A 14 -38.13 49.17 10.22
CA LYS A 14 -37.36 50.08 11.06
C LYS A 14 -36.31 49.40 11.96
N ALA A 15 -35.36 50.25 12.36
CA ALA A 15 -34.41 50.07 13.45
C ALA A 15 -35.08 49.81 14.81
N THR A 16 -34.46 48.98 15.65
CA THR A 16 -34.34 49.24 17.10
C THR A 16 -33.00 48.76 17.63
N SER A 17 -32.41 49.60 18.47
CA SER A 17 -31.18 49.43 19.23
C SER A 17 -31.36 48.47 20.42
N GLY A 18 -30.38 47.60 20.68
CA GLY A 18 -30.29 46.81 21.90
C GLY A 18 -28.83 46.62 22.33
N ARG A 19 -28.48 47.16 23.50
CA ARG A 19 -27.16 47.11 24.13
C ARG A 19 -26.82 45.72 24.68
N GLY A 20 -25.52 45.41 24.68
CA GLY A 20 -24.84 44.81 25.83
C GLY A 20 -24.66 43.29 25.80
N GLY A 21 -23.42 42.86 26.07
CA GLY A 21 -23.14 41.48 26.47
C GLY A 21 -21.84 40.91 25.93
N ALA A 22 -20.71 41.38 26.44
CA ALA A 22 -19.48 40.60 26.38
C ALA A 22 -19.63 39.33 27.23
N SER A 23 -19.38 38.17 26.64
CA SER A 23 -18.85 37.00 27.35
C SER A 23 -18.56 35.88 26.34
N GLY A 24 -17.28 35.62 26.18
CA GLY A 24 -16.81 34.46 25.42
C GLY A 24 -17.37 33.17 26.00
N ARG A 25 -17.67 32.23 25.11
CA ARG A 25 -17.46 30.82 25.40
C ARG A 25 -16.51 30.31 24.34
N LEU A 26 -15.24 30.34 24.73
CA LEU A 26 -14.20 29.51 24.16
C LEU A 26 -14.80 28.11 23.92
N GLY A 27 -14.73 27.65 22.68
CA GLY A 27 -15.16 26.31 22.33
C GLY A 27 -14.48 25.31 23.25
N GLU A 28 -15.31 24.47 23.86
CA GLU A 28 -14.91 23.35 24.70
C GLU A 28 -13.75 22.58 24.05
N PRO A 29 -12.67 22.30 24.79
CA PRO A 29 -11.55 21.54 24.26
C PRO A 29 -12.04 20.13 23.94
N VAL A 30 -11.92 19.72 22.68
CA VAL A 30 -12.06 18.33 22.25
C VAL A 30 -11.05 17.52 23.05
N GLN A 31 -11.55 16.82 24.07
CA GLN A 31 -10.78 15.90 24.87
C GLN A 31 -10.29 14.78 23.96
N GLN A 32 -9.03 14.90 23.53
CA GLN A 32 -8.28 13.83 22.91
C GLN A 32 -8.13 12.72 23.94
N THR A 33 -9.03 11.76 23.88
CA THR A 33 -8.86 10.49 24.59
C THR A 33 -7.58 9.86 24.05
N ALA A 34 -6.58 9.78 24.92
CA ALA A 34 -5.30 9.14 24.63
C ALA A 34 -5.55 7.68 24.22
N VAL A 35 -5.41 7.38 22.93
CA VAL A 35 -5.41 6.01 22.42
C VAL A 35 -4.19 5.32 23.01
N LYS A 36 -4.41 4.45 24.00
CA LYS A 36 -3.34 3.66 24.62
C LYS A 36 -2.59 2.90 23.51
N PRO A 37 -1.26 3.04 23.39
CA PRO A 37 -0.52 2.29 22.40
C PRO A 37 -0.62 0.80 22.73
N ASN A 38 -1.26 0.04 21.82
CA ASN A 38 -1.40 -1.41 21.92
C ASN A 38 0.00 -2.06 21.97
N PRO A 39 0.35 -2.76 23.06
CA PRO A 39 1.68 -3.33 23.22
C PRO A 39 1.86 -4.52 22.28
N VAL A 40 3.09 -4.71 21.80
CA VAL A 40 3.53 -5.76 20.85
C VAL A 40 3.29 -5.42 19.36
N ARG A 41 3.75 -4.25 18.91
CA ARG A 41 4.12 -4.10 17.48
C ARG A 41 5.49 -4.76 17.29
N LYS A 42 5.54 -5.97 16.70
CA LYS A 42 6.81 -6.57 16.23
C LYS A 42 7.59 -5.52 15.43
N ALA A 43 8.88 -5.34 15.75
CA ALA A 43 9.76 -4.47 14.98
C ALA A 43 9.76 -4.92 13.50
N GLU A 44 9.70 -3.96 12.58
CA GLU A 44 9.70 -4.27 11.15
C GLU A 44 11.03 -4.88 10.71
N ASN A 45 10.98 -5.96 9.95
CA ASN A 45 12.16 -6.55 9.32
C ASN A 45 12.69 -5.65 8.21
N LYS A 46 13.91 -5.15 8.38
CA LYS A 46 14.62 -4.30 7.42
C LYS A 46 15.92 -4.93 6.88
N GLY A 47 16.20 -6.18 7.22
CA GLY A 47 17.42 -6.87 6.82
C GLY A 47 17.50 -7.20 5.32
N PRO A 48 18.70 -7.58 4.84
CA PRO A 48 18.99 -7.75 3.41
C PRO A 48 18.16 -8.86 2.74
N ARG A 49 17.86 -9.97 3.41
CA ARG A 49 17.02 -11.05 2.88
C ARG A 49 15.61 -10.55 2.63
N ILE A 50 14.98 -9.96 3.64
CA ILE A 50 13.61 -9.43 3.51
C ILE A 50 13.54 -8.33 2.46
N ARG A 51 14.58 -7.49 2.37
CA ARG A 51 14.66 -6.46 1.33
C ARG A 51 14.66 -7.11 -0.07
N ARG A 52 15.49 -8.13 -0.32
CA ARG A 52 15.52 -8.87 -1.60
C ARG A 52 14.16 -9.48 -1.95
N GLU A 53 13.48 -10.08 -0.98
CA GLU A 53 12.15 -10.67 -1.17
C GLU A 53 11.12 -9.59 -1.56
N LYS A 54 11.14 -8.43 -0.89
CA LYS A 54 10.28 -7.29 -1.23
C LYS A 54 10.52 -6.82 -2.65
N LEU A 55 11.77 -6.63 -3.04
CA LEU A 55 12.13 -6.20 -4.40
C LEU A 55 11.65 -7.21 -5.46
N THR A 56 11.84 -8.49 -5.19
CA THR A 56 11.42 -9.59 -6.08
C THR A 56 9.91 -9.57 -6.28
N VAL A 57 9.14 -9.50 -5.20
CA VAL A 57 7.67 -9.46 -5.27
C VAL A 57 7.17 -8.19 -5.95
N SER A 58 7.74 -7.02 -5.64
CA SER A 58 7.42 -5.77 -6.34
C SER A 58 7.62 -5.88 -7.84
N PHE A 59 8.75 -6.43 -8.27
CA PHE A 59 9.03 -6.63 -9.69
C PHE A 59 8.04 -7.59 -10.34
N MET A 60 7.78 -8.74 -9.71
CA MET A 60 6.86 -9.75 -10.23
C MET A 60 5.45 -9.20 -10.41
N ILE A 61 4.94 -8.43 -9.44
CA ILE A 61 3.61 -7.80 -9.51
C ILE A 61 3.57 -6.75 -10.62
N GLY A 62 4.60 -5.91 -10.75
CA GLY A 62 4.70 -4.93 -11.83
C GLY A 62 4.69 -5.56 -13.23
N ARG A 63 5.44 -6.65 -13.40
CA ARG A 63 5.49 -7.40 -14.67
C ARG A 63 4.14 -8.04 -14.99
N TYR A 64 3.47 -8.62 -13.98
CA TYR A 64 2.14 -9.21 -14.11
C TYR A 64 1.10 -8.17 -14.52
N CYS A 65 1.04 -7.05 -13.79
CA CYS A 65 0.11 -5.96 -14.07
C CYS A 65 0.28 -5.42 -15.50
N SER A 66 1.52 -5.29 -15.97
CA SER A 66 1.80 -4.80 -17.32
C SER A 66 1.43 -5.80 -18.43
N GLY A 67 1.27 -7.08 -18.10
CA GLY A 67 0.91 -8.14 -19.05
C GLY A 67 -0.56 -8.50 -19.08
N HIS A 68 -1.31 -8.21 -18.01
CA HIS A 68 -2.72 -8.59 -17.87
C HIS A 68 -3.68 -7.41 -17.83
N HIS A 69 -3.20 -6.21 -17.50
CA HIS A 69 -4.05 -5.04 -17.30
C HIS A 69 -3.63 -3.88 -18.19
N ASP A 70 -4.62 -3.10 -18.62
CA ASP A 70 -4.43 -1.95 -19.49
C ASP A 70 -3.55 -0.88 -18.86
N ARG A 71 -2.77 -0.20 -19.69
CA ARG A 71 -1.93 0.92 -19.26
C ARG A 71 -2.74 2.05 -18.62
N ALA A 72 -3.94 2.32 -19.13
CA ALA A 72 -4.82 3.37 -18.61
C ALA A 72 -5.27 3.11 -17.15
N SER A 73 -5.39 1.84 -16.75
CA SER A 73 -5.80 1.47 -15.38
C SER A 73 -4.71 1.68 -14.32
N ARG A 74 -3.45 1.94 -14.74
CA ARG A 74 -2.27 1.99 -13.86
C ARG A 74 -2.07 3.39 -13.27
N ILE A 75 -2.73 3.63 -12.14
CA ILE A 75 -2.78 4.94 -11.49
C ILE A 75 -1.98 5.05 -10.18
N HIS A 76 -1.53 3.93 -9.61
CA HIS A 76 -0.81 3.91 -8.34
C HIS A 76 0.68 3.75 -8.55
N ASP A 77 1.49 4.59 -7.90
CA ASP A 77 2.94 4.44 -7.88
C ASP A 77 3.35 3.36 -6.88
N CYS A 78 4.33 2.55 -7.27
CA CYS A 78 5.07 1.74 -6.33
C CYS A 78 6.55 1.73 -6.68
N ASP A 79 7.40 1.66 -5.66
CA ASP A 79 8.84 1.58 -5.82
C ASP A 79 9.28 0.11 -5.77
N ASN A 80 10.18 -0.26 -6.69
CA ASN A 80 10.87 -1.54 -6.70
C ASN A 80 12.37 -1.41 -6.43
N GLY A 81 12.78 -0.31 -5.78
CA GLY A 81 14.16 -0.02 -5.38
C GLY A 81 15.09 0.40 -6.52
N ARG A 82 14.55 0.56 -7.75
CA ARG A 82 15.32 1.04 -8.91
C ARG A 82 14.55 2.07 -9.72
N ARG A 83 13.22 1.90 -9.86
CA ARG A 83 12.34 2.80 -10.59
C ARG A 83 10.93 2.74 -10.01
N THR A 84 10.22 3.86 -10.12
CA THR A 84 8.78 3.92 -9.90
C THR A 84 8.05 3.17 -11.01
N ILE A 85 7.21 2.21 -10.64
CA ILE A 85 6.34 1.47 -11.55
C ILE A 85 4.87 1.77 -11.20
N ARG A 86 4.06 2.01 -12.23
CA ARG A 86 2.62 2.26 -12.08
C ARG A 86 1.86 0.92 -12.05
N LEU A 87 1.00 0.72 -11.07
CA LEU A 87 0.12 -0.43 -10.92
C LEU A 87 -1.35 -0.03 -11.02
N CYS A 88 -2.19 -0.95 -11.46
CA CYS A 88 -3.64 -0.81 -11.27
C CYS A 88 -4.00 -1.01 -9.80
N ARG A 89 -5.22 -0.61 -9.41
CA ARG A 89 -5.68 -0.68 -8.03
C ARG A 89 -5.57 -2.08 -7.43
N GLU A 90 -5.93 -3.12 -8.18
CA GLU A 90 -5.90 -4.49 -7.69
C GLU A 90 -4.48 -4.99 -7.43
N CYS A 91 -3.56 -4.76 -8.37
CA CYS A 91 -2.16 -5.11 -8.22
C CYS A 91 -1.49 -4.31 -7.10
N TYR A 92 -1.86 -3.04 -6.92
CA TYR A 92 -1.37 -2.20 -5.83
C TYR A 92 -1.81 -2.73 -4.46
N VAL A 93 -3.08 -3.12 -4.31
CA VAL A 93 -3.58 -3.72 -3.06
C VAL A 93 -2.85 -5.02 -2.72
N LEU A 94 -2.59 -5.87 -3.72
CA LEU A 94 -1.80 -7.10 -3.52
C LEU A 94 -0.34 -6.78 -3.13
N HIS A 95 0.25 -5.76 -3.76
CA HIS A 95 1.62 -5.31 -3.46
C HIS A 95 1.75 -4.82 -2.02
N GLU A 96 0.91 -3.89 -1.59
CA GLU A 96 0.88 -3.36 -0.22
C GLU A 96 0.69 -4.48 0.81
N TYR A 97 -0.22 -5.42 0.51
CA TYR A 97 -0.42 -6.59 1.36
C TYR A 97 0.86 -7.41 1.49
N ALA A 98 1.54 -7.70 0.37
CA ALA A 98 2.78 -8.45 0.38
C ALA A 98 3.90 -7.73 1.14
N MET A 99 4.06 -6.42 0.94
CA MET A 99 5.05 -5.59 1.65
C MET A 99 4.85 -5.66 3.15
N LYS A 100 3.60 -5.52 3.61
CA LYS A 100 3.25 -5.62 5.03
C LYS A 100 3.55 -7.01 5.59
N ARG A 101 3.21 -8.09 4.88
CA ARG A 101 3.52 -9.46 5.33
C ARG A 101 5.02 -9.72 5.43
N LEU A 102 5.82 -9.19 4.50
CA LEU A 102 7.27 -9.33 4.53
C LEU A 102 7.91 -8.50 5.65
N SER A 103 7.45 -7.26 5.86
CA SER A 103 7.88 -6.43 7.00
C SER A 103 7.65 -7.10 8.35
N LEU A 104 6.58 -7.91 8.47
CA LEU A 104 6.20 -8.58 9.72
C LEU A 104 6.49 -10.10 9.70
N CYS A 105 7.33 -10.56 8.77
CA CYS A 105 7.68 -11.97 8.67
C CYS A 105 8.28 -12.47 9.99
N GLN A 106 7.79 -13.60 10.50
CA GLN A 106 8.33 -14.17 11.74
C GLN A 106 9.75 -14.72 11.60
N PHE A 107 10.15 -15.11 10.38
CA PHE A 107 11.46 -15.68 10.10
C PHE A 107 12.52 -14.64 9.76
N GLY A 108 12.11 -13.42 9.39
CA GLY A 108 13.05 -12.33 9.08
C GLY A 108 14.13 -12.77 8.08
N GLU A 109 15.39 -12.71 8.51
CA GLU A 109 16.54 -13.06 7.68
C GLU A 109 16.69 -14.56 7.40
N GLU A 110 16.14 -15.40 8.27
CA GLU A 110 16.12 -16.85 8.09
C GLU A 110 15.00 -17.30 7.13
N LYS A 111 14.24 -16.37 6.55
CA LYS A 111 13.12 -16.70 5.67
C LYS A 111 13.60 -17.40 4.39
N SER A 112 13.11 -18.62 4.18
CA SER A 112 13.21 -19.38 2.92
C SER A 112 12.35 -18.76 1.80
N THR A 113 12.14 -19.47 0.69
CA THR A 113 11.25 -19.01 -0.37
C THR A 113 9.80 -18.93 0.08
N CYS A 114 8.99 -18.07 -0.54
CA CYS A 114 7.55 -18.02 -0.25
C CYS A 114 6.82 -19.33 -0.59
N VAL A 115 7.37 -20.13 -1.52
CA VAL A 115 6.78 -21.41 -1.97
C VAL A 115 6.96 -22.49 -0.91
N GLU A 116 8.14 -22.53 -0.28
CA GLU A 116 8.52 -23.54 0.73
C GLU A 116 8.41 -23.02 2.16
N CYS A 117 7.81 -21.84 2.34
CA CYS A 117 7.64 -21.26 3.66
C CYS A 117 6.71 -22.17 4.50
N PRO A 118 7.13 -22.61 5.70
CA PRO A 118 6.34 -23.53 6.51
C PRO A 118 5.03 -22.90 7.00
N VAL A 119 4.96 -21.56 7.07
CA VAL A 119 3.76 -20.85 7.54
C VAL A 119 2.92 -20.31 6.39
N HIS A 120 1.61 -20.48 6.52
CA HIS A 120 0.63 -19.94 5.60
C HIS A 120 0.30 -18.49 5.96
N CYS A 121 1.23 -17.59 5.65
CA CYS A 121 1.10 -16.18 5.97
C CYS A 121 0.08 -15.44 5.09
N TYR A 122 -0.24 -15.93 3.90
CA TYR A 122 -1.19 -15.27 3.00
C TYR A 122 -2.61 -15.79 3.23
N LYS A 123 -3.57 -14.86 3.25
CA LYS A 123 -4.99 -15.19 3.18
C LYS A 123 -5.30 -15.93 1.86
N PRO A 124 -6.30 -16.82 1.82
CA PRO A 124 -6.54 -17.68 0.66
C PRO A 124 -6.67 -16.94 -0.67
N LYS A 125 -7.43 -15.83 -0.70
CA LYS A 125 -7.62 -15.00 -1.90
C LYS A 125 -6.29 -14.43 -2.43
N GLN A 126 -5.51 -13.78 -1.57
CA GLN A 126 -4.22 -13.19 -1.93
C GLN A 126 -3.19 -14.26 -2.30
N ARG A 127 -3.28 -15.46 -1.70
CA ARG A 127 -2.43 -16.61 -2.03
C ARG A 127 -2.65 -17.09 -3.46
N LEU A 128 -3.90 -17.13 -3.93
CA LEU A 128 -4.19 -17.47 -5.32
C LEU A 128 -3.64 -16.41 -6.28
N GLN A 129 -3.89 -15.14 -5.98
CA GLN A 129 -3.39 -14.02 -6.79
C GLN A 129 -1.86 -14.00 -6.89
N ILE A 130 -1.14 -14.17 -5.77
CA ILE A 130 0.32 -14.15 -5.82
C ILE A 130 0.90 -15.36 -6.54
N LYS A 131 0.24 -16.54 -6.45
CA LYS A 131 0.66 -17.72 -7.21
C LYS A 131 0.54 -17.48 -8.71
N GLU A 132 -0.54 -16.84 -9.15
CA GLU A 132 -0.72 -16.46 -10.55
C GLU A 132 0.36 -15.49 -11.03
N VAL A 133 0.64 -14.45 -10.21
CA VAL A 133 1.75 -13.51 -10.43
C VAL A 133 3.09 -14.24 -10.54
N MET A 134 3.41 -15.13 -9.59
CA MET A 134 4.66 -15.90 -9.60
C MET A 134 4.76 -16.80 -10.83
N ARG A 135 3.68 -17.50 -11.22
CA ARG A 135 3.64 -18.37 -12.39
C ARG A 135 3.90 -17.62 -13.68
N TYR A 136 3.30 -16.43 -13.83
CA TYR A 136 3.49 -15.61 -15.02
C TYR A 136 4.85 -14.91 -15.05
N SER A 137 5.24 -14.30 -13.94
CA SER A 137 6.41 -13.43 -13.87
C SER A 137 7.71 -14.19 -13.60
N GLY A 138 7.67 -15.38 -13.00
CA GLY A 138 8.86 -16.19 -12.66
C GLY A 138 9.77 -16.47 -13.86
N PRO A 139 9.28 -17.12 -14.94
CA PRO A 139 10.07 -17.35 -16.15
C PRO A 139 10.55 -16.05 -16.82
N ARG A 140 9.73 -14.99 -16.75
CA ARG A 140 10.02 -13.68 -17.35
C ARG A 140 11.02 -12.85 -16.55
N MET A 141 11.21 -13.16 -15.26
CA MET A 141 12.22 -12.52 -14.42
C MET A 141 13.63 -12.95 -14.83
N LEU A 142 13.81 -14.19 -15.29
CA LEU A 142 15.09 -14.70 -15.83
C LEU A 142 15.60 -13.87 -17.00
N MET A 143 14.69 -13.36 -17.84
CA MET A 143 15.06 -12.60 -19.03
C MET A 143 15.42 -11.14 -18.73
N SER A 144 14.81 -10.52 -17.71
CA SER A 144 15.00 -9.08 -17.42
C SER A 144 15.94 -8.80 -16.25
N HIS A 145 16.03 -9.70 -15.28
CA HIS A 145 16.87 -9.59 -14.10
C HIS A 145 17.55 -10.93 -13.84
N PRO A 146 18.49 -11.35 -14.70
CA PRO A 146 19.07 -12.68 -14.66
C PRO A 146 19.69 -12.99 -13.29
N VAL A 147 20.39 -12.03 -12.66
CA VAL A 147 20.94 -12.21 -11.31
C VAL A 147 19.84 -12.44 -10.27
N LEU A 148 18.81 -11.57 -10.20
CA LEU A 148 17.73 -11.72 -9.21
C LEU A 148 16.95 -13.03 -9.42
N ALA A 149 16.76 -13.42 -10.68
CA ALA A 149 16.08 -14.65 -11.05
C ALA A 149 16.89 -15.90 -10.71
N ILE A 150 18.20 -15.89 -10.95
CA ILE A 150 19.10 -16.98 -10.54
C ILE A 150 19.07 -17.13 -9.02
N TRP A 151 19.18 -16.04 -8.24
CA TRP A 151 19.04 -16.11 -6.78
C TRP A 151 17.67 -16.67 -6.36
N HIS A 152 16.58 -16.20 -6.97
CA HIS A 152 15.22 -16.69 -6.66
C HIS A 152 14.98 -18.16 -7.06
N LEU A 153 15.61 -18.63 -8.13
CA LEU A 153 15.55 -20.04 -8.54
C LEU A 153 16.46 -20.93 -7.69
N LEU A 154 17.66 -20.45 -7.35
CA LEU A 154 18.57 -21.15 -6.45
C LEU A 154 17.96 -21.27 -5.06
N ASP A 155 17.24 -20.26 -4.58
CA ASP A 155 16.49 -20.39 -3.33
C ASP A 155 15.40 -21.47 -3.40
N GLN A 156 14.84 -21.77 -4.59
CA GLN A 156 13.85 -22.86 -4.80
C GLN A 156 14.48 -24.25 -5.01
N ARG A 157 15.78 -24.34 -5.32
CA ARG A 157 16.50 -25.61 -5.58
C ARG A 157 17.53 -25.93 -4.49
N GLY A 158 17.94 -24.94 -3.72
CA GLY A 158 18.90 -25.03 -2.65
C GLY A 158 18.24 -25.49 -1.37
N ASP A 159 18.26 -26.80 -1.16
CA ASP A 159 17.83 -27.48 0.05
C ASP A 159 18.74 -27.12 1.24
N LYS A 160 18.65 -25.92 1.82
CA LYS A 160 19.23 -25.56 3.14
C LYS A 160 18.39 -24.47 3.82
N HIS A 161 18.12 -24.65 5.11
CA HIS A 161 17.16 -23.95 5.98
C HIS A 161 15.73 -24.53 5.95
N LYS A 162 15.63 -25.85 6.19
CA LYS A 162 14.42 -26.46 6.73
C LYS A 162 14.22 -25.89 8.14
N HIS A 163 13.24 -25.01 8.31
CA HIS A 163 12.76 -24.65 9.64
C HIS A 163 12.07 -25.87 10.25
N PRO A 164 12.39 -26.27 11.49
CA PRO A 164 11.61 -27.31 12.16
C PRO A 164 10.16 -26.85 12.21
N ALA A 165 9.26 -27.69 11.72
CA ALA A 165 7.82 -27.49 11.88
C ALA A 165 7.55 -27.35 13.38
N SER A 166 7.06 -26.17 13.78
CA SER A 166 6.56 -25.93 15.14
C SER A 166 5.18 -26.55 15.29
#